data_AF-A0A972VYX7-F1
#
_entry.id   AF-A0A972VYX7-F1
#
_cell.length_a   1.000
_cell.length_b   1.000
_cell.length_c   1.000
_cell.angle_alpha   90.00
_cell.angle_beta   90.00
_cell.angle_gamma   90.00
#
_symmetry.space_group_name_H-M   'P 1'
#
loop_
_entity.id
_entity.type
_entity.pdbx_description
1 polymer ?
#
loop_
_entity_poly.entity_id
_entity_poly.type
_entity_poly.pdbx_seq_one_letter_code
_entity_poly.pdbx_strand_id
1 'polypeptide(L)'
;MIIWIGVITAPLLFLIAAIYFIMDSGWAATVMVPLLGIFWTIIAGLTGDQGSFLQGTLAMIAGAVLAAILPTEYAIPLALIIVSLWVQRNIFFIAEYFLLHLISQSFAAFDMLIEHIEIVDIVPTEPEA
;
A
#
# COMPACT_ATOMS: atom_id res chain seq x y z
N MET A 1 6.96 -11.16 4.82
CA MET A 1 8.11 -10.30 4.47
C MET A 1 7.84 -9.36 3.29
N ILE A 2 7.23 -9.83 2.19
CA ILE A 2 7.01 -9.03 0.97
C ILE A 2 6.28 -7.71 1.23
N ILE A 3 5.24 -7.72 2.07
CA ILE A 3 4.49 -6.51 2.47
C ILE A 3 5.44 -5.48 3.11
N TRP A 4 6.20 -5.89 4.13
CA TRP A 4 7.15 -5.01 4.84
C TRP A 4 8.25 -4.44 3.94
N ILE A 5 8.82 -5.26 3.05
CA ILE A 5 9.83 -4.81 2.09
C ILE A 5 9.25 -3.68 1.25
N GLY A 6 8.05 -3.88 0.73
CA GLY A 6 7.40 -2.87 -0.08
C GLY A 6 7.05 -1.59 0.69
N VAL A 7 6.52 -1.71 1.91
CA VAL A 7 6.16 -0.54 2.76
C VAL A 7 7.38 0.34 3.01
N ILE A 8 8.58 -0.25 3.08
CA ILE A 8 9.85 0.48 3.23
C ILE A 8 10.37 0.99 1.87
N THR A 9 10.22 0.21 0.81
CA THR A 9 10.77 0.52 -0.52
C THR A 9 10.05 1.70 -1.18
N ALA A 10 8.72 1.80 -1.07
CA ALA A 10 7.96 2.90 -1.65
C ALA A 10 8.40 4.30 -1.13
N PRO A 11 8.48 4.56 0.19
CA PRO A 11 8.95 5.85 0.69
C PRO A 11 10.44 6.06 0.43
N LEU A 12 11.28 5.01 0.42
CA LEU A 12 12.69 5.14 0.03
C LEU A 12 12.84 5.65 -1.40
N LEU A 13 12.10 5.07 -2.36
CA LEU A 13 12.14 5.52 -3.75
C LEU A 13 11.68 6.98 -3.91
N PHE A 14 10.66 7.38 -3.16
CA PHE A 14 10.23 8.78 -3.11
C PHE A 14 11.32 9.70 -2.55
N LEU A 15 11.99 9.27 -1.47
CA LEU A 15 13.05 10.05 -0.81
C LEU A 15 14.27 10.20 -1.73
N ILE A 16 14.64 9.14 -2.46
CA ILE A 16 15.69 9.21 -3.48
C ILE A 16 15.30 10.17 -4.60
N ALA A 17 14.04 10.17 -5.06
CA ALA A 17 13.56 11.12 -6.07
C ALA A 17 13.67 12.58 -5.59
N ALA A 18 13.31 12.83 -4.32
CA ALA A 18 13.42 14.15 -3.71
C ALA A 18 14.88 14.61 -3.61
N ILE A 19 15.82 13.73 -3.24
CA ILE A 19 17.26 14.03 -3.19
C ILE A 19 17.77 14.41 -4.59
N TYR A 20 17.40 13.66 -5.63
CA TYR A 20 17.77 13.99 -7.01
C TYR A 20 17.30 15.39 -7.41
N PHE A 21 16.05 15.75 -7.09
CA PHE A 21 15.51 17.09 -7.35
C PHE A 21 16.28 18.19 -6.60
N ILE A 22 16.71 17.92 -5.36
CA ILE A 22 17.50 18.87 -4.56
C ILE A 22 18.87 19.11 -5.19
N MET A 23 19.53 18.05 -5.66
CA MET A 23 20.85 18.15 -6.26
C MET A 23 20.83 18.91 -7.59
N ASP A 24 19.78 18.72 -8.39
CA ASP A 24 19.74 19.22 -9.77
C ASP A 24 19.05 20.59 -9.88
N SER A 25 18.05 20.87 -9.05
CA SER A 25 17.20 22.07 -9.17
C SER A 25 17.51 23.18 -8.15
N GLY A 26 18.45 22.98 -7.23
CA GLY A 26 18.86 23.97 -6.24
C GLY A 26 17.69 24.52 -5.42
N TRP A 27 17.45 25.85 -5.47
CA TRP A 27 16.41 26.51 -4.70
C TRP A 27 14.99 26.11 -5.14
N ALA A 28 14.78 25.77 -6.42
CA ALA A 28 13.48 25.34 -6.91
C ALA A 28 13.01 24.02 -6.25
N ALA A 29 13.94 23.20 -5.76
CA ALA A 29 13.64 21.99 -5.02
C ALA A 29 12.88 22.24 -3.71
N THR A 30 13.08 23.41 -3.07
CA THR A 30 12.38 23.78 -1.83
C THR A 30 10.87 23.88 -1.99
N VAL A 31 10.38 24.11 -3.21
CA VAL A 31 8.95 24.18 -3.54
C VAL A 31 8.50 22.90 -4.26
N MET A 32 9.32 22.37 -5.17
CA MET A 32 8.98 21.19 -5.97
C MET A 32 8.91 19.91 -5.14
N VAL A 33 9.81 19.70 -4.18
CA VAL A 33 9.81 18.48 -3.34
C VAL A 33 8.56 18.38 -2.46
N PRO A 34 8.11 19.44 -1.74
CA PRO A 34 6.84 19.42 -1.03
C PRO A 34 5.65 19.15 -1.94
N LEU A 35 5.60 19.79 -3.11
CA LEU A 35 4.52 19.57 -4.08
C LEU A 35 4.49 18.11 -4.56
N LEU A 36 5.66 17.54 -4.90
CA LEU A 36 5.78 16.12 -5.24
C LEU A 36 5.29 15.23 -4.11
N GLY A 37 5.59 15.57 -2.86
CA GLY A 37 5.09 14.86 -1.69
C GLY A 37 3.57 14.92 -1.53
N ILE A 38 2.96 16.10 -1.72
CA ILE A 38 1.51 16.29 -1.68
C ILE A 38 0.83 15.49 -2.80
N PHE A 39 1.34 15.57 -4.03
CA PHE A 39 0.80 14.79 -5.14
C PHE A 39 0.98 13.29 -4.90
N TRP A 40 2.13 12.87 -4.38
CA TRP A 40 2.39 11.48 -4.04
C TRP A 40 1.40 10.97 -2.98
N THR A 41 1.17 11.70 -1.89
CA THR A 41 0.24 11.28 -0.83
C THR A 41 -1.21 11.28 -1.32
N ILE A 42 -1.62 12.26 -2.15
CA ILE A 42 -2.96 12.28 -2.74
C ILE A 42 -3.16 11.10 -3.69
N ILE A 43 -2.20 10.84 -4.58
CA ILE A 43 -2.32 9.74 -5.55
C ILE A 43 -2.26 8.40 -4.83
N ALA A 44 -1.34 8.22 -3.88
CA ALA A 44 -1.26 7.02 -3.03
C ALA A 44 -2.56 6.81 -2.23
N GLY A 45 -3.15 7.88 -1.69
CA GLY A 45 -4.43 7.83 -0.99
C GLY A 45 -5.60 7.46 -1.90
N LEU A 46 -5.66 8.03 -3.11
CA LEU A 46 -6.67 7.69 -4.12
C LEU A 46 -6.52 6.25 -4.63
N THR A 47 -5.31 5.70 -4.63
CA THR A 47 -5.04 4.32 -5.02
C THR A 47 -5.15 3.30 -3.88
N GLY A 48 -5.23 3.75 -2.62
CA GLY A 48 -5.37 2.91 -1.42
C GLY A 48 -6.77 2.35 -1.26
N ASP A 49 -7.79 3.18 -0.99
CA ASP A 49 -9.07 2.66 -0.49
C ASP A 49 -10.15 2.39 -1.57
N GLN A 50 -10.04 2.98 -2.77
CA GLN A 50 -11.05 2.84 -3.84
C GLN A 50 -10.49 2.78 -5.27
N GLY A 51 -9.16 2.82 -5.43
CA GLY A 51 -8.55 2.99 -6.75
C GLY A 51 -8.63 1.72 -7.59
N SER A 52 -9.48 1.69 -8.61
CA SER A 52 -9.61 0.55 -9.52
C SER A 52 -8.28 0.22 -10.18
N PHE A 53 -7.93 -1.07 -10.36
CA PHE A 53 -6.68 -1.52 -10.99
C PHE A 53 -6.32 -0.68 -12.23
N LEU A 54 -7.32 -0.38 -13.05
CA LEU A 54 -7.24 0.47 -14.22
C LEU A 54 -6.67 1.88 -13.95
N GLN A 55 -7.16 2.58 -12.91
CA GLN A 55 -6.77 3.98 -12.64
C GLN A 55 -5.28 4.15 -12.31
N GLY A 56 -4.72 3.30 -11.45
CA GLY A 56 -3.28 3.39 -11.16
C GLY A 56 -2.40 2.84 -12.29
N THR A 57 -2.91 1.93 -13.13
CA THR A 57 -2.20 1.52 -14.36
C THR A 57 -2.19 2.66 -15.37
N LEU A 58 -3.28 3.40 -15.52
CA LEU A 58 -3.34 4.61 -16.33
C LEU A 58 -2.42 5.71 -15.81
N ALA A 59 -2.34 5.91 -14.48
CA ALA A 59 -1.41 6.84 -13.88
C ALA A 59 0.07 6.46 -14.15
N MET A 60 0.40 5.17 -14.08
CA MET A 60 1.71 4.66 -14.48
C MET A 60 2.03 4.91 -15.95
N ILE A 61 1.10 4.61 -16.85
CA ILE A 61 1.28 4.82 -18.29
C ILE A 61 1.46 6.30 -18.60
N ALA A 62 0.61 7.17 -18.03
CA ALA A 62 0.71 8.61 -18.19
C ALA A 62 2.05 9.15 -17.68
N GLY A 63 2.50 8.66 -16.53
CA GLY A 63 3.80 9.00 -15.97
C GLY A 63 4.96 8.53 -16.85
N ALA A 64 4.91 7.31 -17.40
CA ALA A 64 5.95 6.78 -18.28
C ALA A 64 6.03 7.57 -19.60
N VAL A 65 4.88 7.96 -20.16
CA VAL A 65 4.82 8.83 -21.35
C VAL A 65 5.41 10.20 -21.05
N LEU A 66 5.08 10.79 -19.90
CA LEU A 66 5.69 12.06 -19.46
C LEU A 66 7.22 11.92 -19.30
N ALA A 67 7.70 10.85 -18.65
CA ALA A 67 9.12 10.61 -18.48
C ALA A 67 9.88 10.48 -19.81
N ALA A 68 9.24 9.97 -20.86
CA ALA A 68 9.85 9.84 -22.18
C ALA A 68 9.98 11.16 -22.95
N ILE A 69 9.21 12.19 -22.57
CA ILE A 69 9.17 13.49 -23.24
C ILE A 69 10.00 14.54 -22.48
N LEU A 70 10.16 14.36 -21.16
CA LEU A 70 10.93 15.29 -20.34
C LEU A 70 12.44 15.13 -20.53
N PRO A 71 13.22 16.23 -20.36
CA PRO A 71 14.68 16.15 -20.26
C PRO A 71 15.11 15.17 -19.17
N THR A 72 16.26 14.53 -19.36
CA THR A 72 16.76 13.44 -18.50
C THR A 72 16.84 13.82 -17.01
N GLU A 73 17.17 15.09 -16.76
CA GLU A 73 17.18 15.78 -15.45
C GLU A 73 15.88 15.59 -14.65
N TYR A 74 14.74 15.67 -15.33
CA TYR A 74 13.41 15.55 -14.72
C TYR A 74 12.78 14.17 -14.93
N ALA A 75 13.24 13.42 -15.91
CA ALA A 75 12.73 12.08 -16.23
C ALA A 75 13.05 11.06 -15.13
N ILE A 76 14.28 11.10 -14.59
CA ILE A 76 14.73 10.13 -13.55
C ILE A 76 13.92 10.28 -12.24
N PRO A 77 13.78 11.49 -11.65
CA PRO A 77 12.98 11.66 -10.44
C PRO A 77 11.51 11.29 -10.67
N LEU A 78 10.96 11.64 -11.84
CA LEU A 78 9.58 11.30 -12.19
C LEU A 78 9.39 9.78 -12.25
N ALA A 79 10.31 9.05 -12.87
CA ALA A 79 10.28 7.60 -12.93
C ALA A 79 10.34 6.97 -11.52
N LEU A 80 11.20 7.48 -10.64
CA LEU A 80 11.29 7.01 -9.25
C LEU A 80 9.98 7.23 -8.48
N ILE A 81 9.31 8.36 -8.70
CA ILE A 81 7.99 8.66 -8.09
C ILE A 81 6.92 7.70 -8.63
N ILE A 82 6.91 7.42 -9.93
CA ILE A 82 5.95 6.49 -10.53
C ILE A 82 6.15 5.08 -9.99
N VAL A 83 7.39 4.60 -9.93
CA VAL A 83 7.72 3.28 -9.39
C VAL A 83 7.39 3.21 -7.90
N SER A 84 7.68 4.28 -7.14
CA SER A 84 7.30 4.39 -5.73
C SER A 84 5.79 4.19 -5.52
N LEU A 85 4.95 4.88 -6.31
CA LEU A 85 3.50 4.75 -6.26
C LEU A 85 3.03 3.36 -6.67
N TRP A 86 3.67 2.77 -7.68
CA TRP A 86 3.36 1.40 -8.11
C TRP A 86 3.66 0.38 -7.01
N VAL A 87 4.83 0.47 -6.39
CA VAL A 87 5.22 -0.40 -5.28
C VAL A 87 4.21 -0.26 -4.14
N GLN A 88 3.94 0.98 -3.69
CA GLN A 88 2.97 1.28 -2.63
C GLN A 88 1.62 0.59 -2.87
N ARG A 89 1.11 0.72 -4.09
CA ARG A 89 -0.19 0.18 -4.47
C ARG A 89 -0.24 -1.35 -4.49
N ASN A 90 0.78 -2.00 -5.05
CA ASN A 90 0.81 -3.48 -5.11
C ASN A 90 0.86 -4.08 -3.70
N ILE A 91 1.57 -3.43 -2.78
CA ILE A 91 1.61 -3.88 -1.38
C ILE A 91 0.25 -3.75 -0.73
N PHE A 92 -0.46 -2.67 -0.98
CA PHE A 92 -1.80 -2.48 -0.43
C PHE A 92 -2.72 -3.62 -0.86
N PHE A 93 -2.78 -3.95 -2.16
CA PHE A 93 -3.57 -5.10 -2.64
C PHE A 93 -3.12 -6.44 -2.03
N ILE A 94 -1.81 -6.66 -1.91
CA ILE A 94 -1.28 -7.88 -1.28
C ILE A 94 -1.68 -7.94 0.21
N ALA A 95 -1.61 -6.81 0.91
CA ALA A 95 -1.98 -6.72 2.33
C ALA A 95 -3.48 -6.93 2.53
N GLU A 96 -4.32 -6.34 1.69
CA GLU A 96 -5.77 -6.52 1.69
C GLU A 96 -6.14 -7.99 1.46
N TYR A 97 -5.59 -8.60 0.40
CA TYR A 97 -5.82 -10.03 0.10
C TYR A 97 -5.35 -10.92 1.26
N PHE A 98 -4.17 -10.65 1.81
CA PHE A 98 -3.61 -11.43 2.92
C PHE A 98 -4.47 -11.32 4.19
N LEU A 99 -4.95 -10.11 4.52
CA LEU A 99 -5.81 -9.88 5.69
C LEU A 99 -7.16 -10.61 5.54
N LEU A 100 -7.80 -10.51 4.38
CA LEU A 100 -9.06 -11.21 4.11
C LEU A 100 -8.89 -12.73 4.19
N HIS A 101 -7.80 -13.25 3.63
CA HIS A 101 -7.50 -14.68 3.70
C HIS A 101 -7.26 -15.15 5.14
N LEU A 102 -6.50 -14.37 5.93
CA LEU A 102 -6.22 -14.68 7.33
C LEU A 102 -7.51 -14.69 8.15
N ILE A 103 -8.37 -13.68 7.99
CA ILE A 103 -9.68 -13.61 8.67
C ILE A 103 -10.53 -14.84 8.31
N SER A 104 -10.61 -15.19 7.02
CA SER A 104 -11.38 -16.35 6.57
C SER A 104 -10.86 -17.66 7.16
N GLN A 105 -9.55 -17.84 7.23
CA GLN A 105 -8.94 -19.04 7.83
C GLN A 105 -9.11 -19.08 9.35
N SER A 106 -8.98 -17.94 10.04
CA SER A 106 -9.24 -17.84 11.48
C SER A 106 -10.69 -18.18 11.80
N PHE A 107 -11.64 -17.70 11.00
CA PHE A 107 -13.06 -18.03 11.17
C PHE A 107 -13.32 -19.54 11.03
N ALA A 108 -12.78 -20.17 9.98
CA ALA A 108 -12.91 -21.61 9.78
C ALA A 108 -12.28 -22.43 10.92
N ALA A 109 -11.14 -21.97 11.44
CA ALA A 109 -10.49 -22.60 12.59
C ALA A 109 -11.31 -22.45 13.88
N PHE A 110 -11.94 -21.29 14.10
CA PHE A 110 -12.85 -21.07 15.23
C PHE A 110 -14.09 -21.97 15.14
N ASP A 111 -14.68 -22.12 13.96
CA ASP A 111 -15.86 -22.95 13.73
C ASP A 111 -15.57 -24.44 14.02
N MET A 112 -14.44 -24.95 13.54
CA MET A 112 -13.96 -26.30 13.87
C MET A 112 -13.74 -26.53 15.37
N LEU A 113 -13.27 -25.51 16.08
CA LEU A 113 -13.06 -25.55 17.54
C LEU A 113 -14.38 -25.59 18.30
N ILE A 114 -15.38 -24.84 17.84
CA ILE A 114 -16.73 -24.85 18.41
C ILE A 114 -17.38 -26.24 18.22
N GLU A 115 -17.21 -26.86 17.05
CA GLU A 115 -17.74 -28.20 16.78
C GLU A 115 -17.15 -29.30 17.70
N HIS A 116 -15.93 -29.09 18.22
CA HIS A 116 -15.24 -30.05 19.09
C HIS A 116 -15.32 -29.72 20.59
N ILE A 117 -15.85 -28.56 20.97
CA ILE A 117 -16.11 -28.24 22.38
C ILE A 117 -17.55 -28.65 22.70
N GLU A 118 -17.72 -29.84 23.28
CA GLU A 118 -18.94 -30.18 23.99
C GLU A 118 -19.07 -29.24 25.19
N ILE A 119 -19.97 -28.26 25.09
CA ILE A 119 -20.37 -27.45 26.24
C ILE A 119 -21.14 -28.38 27.18
N VAL A 120 -20.46 -28.90 28.20
CA VAL A 120 -21.10 -29.62 29.30
C VAL A 120 -21.89 -28.60 30.10
N ASP A 121 -23.17 -28.41 29.74
CA ASP A 121 -24.13 -27.70 30.57
C ASP A 121 -24.35 -28.52 31.84
N ILE A 122 -23.54 -28.24 32.87
CA ILE A 122 -23.79 -28.71 34.22
C ILE A 122 -24.91 -27.82 34.79
N VAL A 123 -26.15 -28.11 34.40
CA VAL A 123 -27.31 -27.60 35.13
C VAL A 123 -27.32 -28.34 36.47
N PRO A 124 -27.19 -27.65 37.62
CA PRO A 124 -27.37 -28.31 38.90
C PRO A 124 -28.85 -28.65 39.03
N THR A 125 -29.20 -29.93 38.89
CA THR A 125 -30.47 -30.44 39.37
C THR A 125 -30.44 -30.34 40.89
N GLU A 126 -31.19 -29.39 41.45
CA GLU A 126 -31.49 -29.36 42.89
C GLU A 126 -32.05 -30.73 43.31
N PRO A 127 -31.63 -31.28 44.46
CA PRO A 127 -32.18 -32.55 44.93
C PRO A 127 -33.65 -32.33 45.31
N GLU A 128 -34.56 -33.05 44.65
CA GLU A 128 -35.96 -33.11 45.06
C GLU A 128 -36.03 -33.55 46.53
N ALA A 129 -36.63 -32.68 47.35
CA ALA A 129 -36.82 -32.83 48.79
C ALA A 129 -38.05 -33.68 49.13
#